data_AF-A0A023G899-F1
#
_entry.id   AF-A0A023G899-F1
#
_cell.length_a   1.000
_cell.length_b   1.000
_cell.length_c   1.000
_cell.angle_alpha   90.00
_cell.angle_beta   90.00
_cell.angle_gamma   90.00
#
_symmetry.space_group_name_H-M   'P 1'
#
loop_
_entity.id
_entity.type
_entity.pdbx_description
1 polymer ?
#
loop_
_entity_poly.entity_id
_entity_poly.type
_entity_poly.pdbx_seq_one_letter_code
_entity_poly.pdbx_strand_id
1 'polypeptide(L)'
;MSELWPPDLWSCHFLLRWAKHGGAEPAAMGSSGSTRRVTIVNENSPDVIKISDSVVKRLKGETETISAAGVPRQTAASAPYEPWASGDSLQSRRLHRDELKKVEDVWRERLKEVERQNQELYKLATDKFAGAVKQVEDKYTQQKCVPVCEEHQQKVMECYAKNQRAPLNCSKLVEAFTKCVHEARKDIIAH
;
A
#
# COMPACT_ATOMS: atom_id res chain seq x y z
N MET A 1 31.49 -28.46 -15.74
CA MET A 1 31.83 -28.12 -14.34
C MET A 1 31.44 -26.67 -14.12
N SER A 2 30.13 -26.46 -14.06
CA SER A 2 29.50 -25.20 -13.74
C SER A 2 29.08 -25.30 -12.28
N GLU A 3 29.20 -24.17 -11.58
CA GLU A 3 28.66 -23.91 -10.24
C GLU A 3 29.50 -24.37 -9.05
N LEU A 4 30.45 -23.50 -8.65
CA LEU A 4 31.11 -23.48 -7.34
C LEU A 4 31.45 -22.03 -6.97
N TRP A 5 30.47 -21.13 -7.05
CA TRP A 5 30.61 -19.76 -6.53
C TRP A 5 29.50 -19.47 -5.50
N PRO A 6 29.84 -18.90 -4.33
CA PRO A 6 28.86 -18.62 -3.28
C PRO A 6 27.85 -17.53 -3.71
N PRO A 7 26.58 -17.63 -3.27
CA PRO A 7 25.47 -16.75 -3.68
C PRO A 7 25.67 -15.27 -3.29
N ASP A 8 26.66 -14.95 -2.47
CA ASP A 8 26.87 -13.61 -1.89
C ASP A 8 27.46 -12.60 -2.90
N LEU A 9 28.24 -13.06 -3.88
CA LEU A 9 28.87 -12.19 -4.90
C LEU A 9 27.90 -11.76 -6.02
N TRP A 10 26.81 -12.50 -6.22
CA TRP A 10 25.78 -12.11 -7.19
C TRP A 10 24.97 -10.90 -6.73
N SER A 11 24.73 -10.75 -5.42
CA SER A 11 23.92 -9.65 -4.90
C SER A 11 24.51 -8.27 -5.21
N CYS A 12 25.80 -8.04 -4.96
CA CYS A 12 26.42 -6.73 -5.26
C CYS A 12 26.56 -6.48 -6.78
N HIS A 13 26.94 -7.49 -7.56
CA HIS A 13 27.09 -7.31 -9.00
C HIS A 13 25.73 -7.11 -9.71
N PHE A 14 24.67 -7.74 -9.21
CA PHE A 14 23.31 -7.54 -9.68
C PHE A 14 22.73 -6.18 -9.25
N LEU A 15 22.97 -5.75 -8.00
CA LEU A 15 22.59 -4.41 -7.50
C LEU A 15 23.33 -3.28 -8.24
N LEU A 16 24.64 -3.41 -8.44
CA LEU A 16 25.45 -2.45 -9.22
C LEU A 16 25.02 -2.43 -10.69
N ARG A 17 24.66 -3.58 -11.27
CA ARG A 17 24.16 -3.67 -12.64
C ARG A 17 22.76 -3.06 -12.78
N TRP A 18 21.89 -3.23 -11.78
CA TRP A 18 20.56 -2.60 -11.71
C TRP A 18 20.65 -1.07 -11.58
N ALA A 19 21.57 -0.58 -10.72
CA ALA A 19 21.83 0.85 -10.56
C ALA A 19 22.47 1.49 -11.81
N LYS A 20 23.38 0.77 -12.50
CA LYS A 20 24.14 1.30 -13.65
C LYS A 20 23.40 1.22 -14.99
N HIS A 21 22.51 0.24 -15.16
CA HIS A 21 21.75 0.06 -16.41
C HIS A 21 20.32 0.60 -16.36
N GLY A 22 19.90 1.22 -15.26
CA GLY A 22 18.56 1.79 -15.13
C GLY A 22 17.51 0.74 -15.46
N GLY A 23 17.23 -0.13 -14.49
CA GLY A 23 16.14 -1.10 -14.62
C GLY A 23 14.87 -0.36 -15.05
N ALA A 24 14.47 -0.53 -16.31
CA ALA A 24 13.18 -0.10 -16.80
C ALA A 24 12.14 -0.66 -15.83
N GLU A 25 11.42 0.25 -15.16
CA GLU A 25 10.30 -0.05 -14.29
C GLU A 25 9.36 -1.03 -15.01
N PRO A 26 9.25 -2.30 -14.62
CA PRO A 26 7.95 -2.93 -14.79
C PRO A 26 7.06 -2.19 -13.79
N ALA A 27 6.09 -1.45 -14.32
CA ALA A 27 4.94 -0.96 -13.56
C ALA A 27 4.15 -2.17 -13.03
N ALA A 28 4.73 -2.88 -12.07
CA ALA A 28 4.08 -3.85 -11.23
C ALA A 28 3.91 -3.17 -9.88
N MET A 29 2.91 -2.29 -9.80
CA MET A 29 2.40 -1.85 -8.51
C MET A 29 1.82 -3.09 -7.83
N GLY A 30 2.68 -3.77 -7.08
CA GLY A 30 2.30 -4.86 -6.22
C GLY A 30 1.25 -4.37 -5.24
N SER A 31 0.05 -4.93 -5.37
CA SER A 31 -1.04 -4.87 -4.41
C SER A 31 -0.61 -5.55 -3.10
N SER A 32 0.27 -4.90 -2.35
CA SER A 32 0.41 -5.11 -0.92
C SER A 32 -0.37 -3.99 -0.28
N GLY A 33 -1.69 -4.19 -0.16
CA GLY A 33 -2.58 -3.27 0.53
C GLY A 33 -2.06 -3.03 1.94
N SER A 34 -1.34 -1.92 2.12
CA SER A 34 -1.01 -1.36 3.42
C SER A 34 -2.32 -1.24 4.17
N THR A 35 -2.51 -2.11 5.16
CA THR A 35 -3.71 -2.17 5.99
C THR A 35 -3.78 -1.00 6.96
N ARG A 36 -2.96 0.05 6.78
CA ARG A 36 -3.15 1.33 7.45
C ARG A 36 -4.32 2.02 6.76
N ARG A 37 -5.53 1.59 7.14
CA ARG A 37 -6.76 2.33 6.88
C ARG A 37 -6.50 3.73 7.41
N VAL A 38 -6.28 4.69 6.53
CA VAL A 38 -6.41 6.11 6.88
C VAL A 38 -7.91 6.32 7.05
N THR A 39 -8.45 5.81 8.15
CA THR A 39 -9.82 6.07 8.55
C THR A 39 -9.86 7.53 8.92
N ILE A 40 -10.56 8.30 8.10
CA ILE A 40 -11.08 9.61 8.45
C ILE A 40 -11.91 9.39 9.71
N VAL A 41 -11.37 9.72 10.87
CA VAL A 41 -12.19 9.99 12.05
C VAL A 41 -12.74 11.38 11.81
N ASN A 42 -13.95 11.43 11.26
CA ASN A 42 -14.66 12.68 11.09
C ASN A 42 -15.16 13.13 12.48
N GLU A 43 -14.26 13.72 13.26
CA GLU A 43 -14.50 14.15 14.66
C GLU A 43 -15.50 15.32 14.78
N ASN A 44 -16.08 15.80 13.67
CA ASN A 44 -17.11 16.83 13.74
C ASN A 44 -18.18 16.65 12.65
N SER A 45 -19.07 15.68 12.84
CA SER A 45 -20.28 15.56 12.02
C SER A 45 -21.55 15.43 12.86
N PRO A 46 -22.54 16.34 12.69
CA PRO A 46 -23.95 16.01 12.92
C PRO A 46 -24.53 15.03 11.86
N ASP A 47 -23.66 14.35 11.12
CA ASP A 47 -23.88 13.52 9.93
C ASP A 47 -23.84 12.02 10.27
N VAL A 48 -24.39 11.66 11.44
CA VAL A 48 -24.93 10.32 11.64
C VAL A 48 -26.16 10.24 10.73
N ILE A 49 -26.13 9.36 9.72
CA ILE A 49 -27.33 9.01 8.95
C ILE A 49 -28.39 8.58 9.97
N LYS A 50 -29.39 9.43 10.20
CA LYS A 50 -30.46 9.16 11.16
C LYS A 50 -31.38 8.09 10.58
N ILE A 51 -31.02 6.84 10.79
CA ILE A 51 -31.88 5.70 10.48
C ILE A 51 -33.03 5.74 11.50
N SER A 52 -34.28 5.79 11.04
CA SER A 52 -35.45 5.74 11.93
C SER A 52 -35.45 4.45 12.75
N ASP A 53 -35.89 4.50 14.00
CA ASP A 53 -35.88 3.35 14.94
C ASP A 53 -36.58 2.11 14.38
N SER A 54 -37.56 2.28 13.50
CA SER A 54 -38.28 1.20 12.81
C SER A 54 -37.42 0.41 11.81
N VAL A 55 -36.36 1.02 11.27
CA VAL A 55 -35.40 0.39 10.37
C VAL A 55 -34.29 -0.27 11.19
N VAL A 56 -33.89 0.36 12.30
CA VAL A 56 -32.94 -0.22 13.26
C VAL A 56 -33.50 -1.51 13.87
N LYS A 57 -34.79 -1.55 14.24
CA LYS A 57 -35.43 -2.73 14.83
C LYS A 57 -35.47 -3.93 13.86
N ARG A 58 -35.68 -3.68 12.56
CA ARG A 58 -35.61 -4.70 11.50
C ARG A 58 -34.19 -5.19 11.25
N LEU A 59 -33.20 -4.30 11.23
CA LEU A 59 -31.78 -4.65 11.06
C LEU A 59 -31.24 -5.45 12.25
N LYS A 60 -31.76 -5.22 13.46
CA LYS A 60 -31.43 -5.98 14.67
C LYS A 60 -32.08 -7.37 14.74
N GLY A 61 -32.89 -7.75 13.76
CA GLY A 61 -33.51 -9.09 13.71
C GLY A 61 -34.60 -9.33 14.75
N GLU A 62 -35.05 -8.29 15.47
CA GLU A 62 -36.25 -8.34 16.31
C GLU A 62 -37.48 -8.35 15.39
N THR A 63 -37.78 -9.52 14.82
CA THR A 63 -39.13 -9.77 14.30
C THR A 63 -40.02 -9.92 15.51
N GLU A 64 -40.74 -8.86 15.89
CA GLU A 64 -41.90 -9.05 16.74
C GLU A 64 -42.82 -10.04 16.03
N THR A 65 -42.99 -11.20 16.66
CA THR A 65 -44.01 -12.17 16.30
C THR A 65 -45.33 -11.42 16.18
N ILE A 66 -45.84 -11.32 14.95
CA ILE A 66 -47.22 -10.95 14.70
C ILE A 66 -48.05 -12.01 15.44
N SER A 67 -48.48 -11.68 16.66
CA SER A 67 -49.46 -12.47 17.37
C SER A 67 -50.74 -12.38 16.56
N ALA A 68 -51.10 -13.52 15.97
CA ALA A 68 -52.38 -13.75 15.34
C ALA A 68 -53.47 -13.72 16.42
N ALA A 69 -53.94 -12.52 16.75
CA ALA A 69 -55.17 -12.32 17.50
C ALA A 69 -55.82 -10.99 17.08
N GLY A 70 -56.77 -11.09 16.15
CA GLY A 70 -57.79 -10.07 15.92
C GLY A 70 -57.48 -8.99 14.89
N VAL A 71 -57.45 -9.33 13.60
CA VAL A 71 -57.72 -8.35 12.53
C VAL A 71 -59.07 -8.73 11.91
N PRO A 72 -60.11 -7.87 11.98
CA PRO A 72 -61.32 -8.12 11.23
C PRO A 72 -60.98 -8.05 9.73
N ARG A 73 -61.42 -9.09 9.01
CA ARG A 73 -61.40 -9.15 7.56
C ARG A 73 -62.20 -7.97 7.00
N GLN A 74 -61.51 -6.90 6.62
CA GLN A 74 -62.10 -5.84 5.81
C GLN A 74 -61.96 -6.23 4.34
N THR A 75 -63.11 -6.51 3.76
CA THR A 75 -63.35 -6.60 2.32
C THR A 75 -62.78 -5.36 1.62
N ALA A 76 -62.14 -5.58 0.47
CA ALA A 76 -61.75 -4.54 -0.45
C ALA A 76 -62.96 -3.66 -0.83
N ALA A 77 -62.92 -2.38 -0.47
CA ALA A 77 -63.66 -1.31 -1.11
C ALA A 77 -63.02 0.04 -0.76
N SER A 78 -62.43 0.69 -1.78
CA SER A 78 -62.09 2.12 -1.84
C SER A 78 -61.40 2.73 -0.62
N ALA A 79 -60.07 2.57 -0.53
CA ALA A 79 -59.26 3.64 0.06
C ALA A 79 -59.11 4.73 -1.03
N PRO A 80 -59.51 5.99 -0.78
CA PRO A 80 -59.10 7.09 -1.65
C PRO A 80 -57.57 7.07 -1.72
N TYR A 81 -57.03 6.87 -2.92
CA TYR A 81 -55.68 7.31 -3.21
C TYR A 81 -55.70 8.81 -2.95
N GLU A 82 -55.16 9.25 -1.80
CA GLU A 82 -54.84 10.65 -1.56
C GLU A 82 -54.02 11.09 -2.77
N PRO A 83 -54.59 11.90 -3.69
CA PRO A 83 -53.82 12.48 -4.75
C PRO A 83 -52.90 13.45 -4.02
N TRP A 84 -51.62 13.07 -3.89
CA TRP A 84 -50.53 13.96 -3.53
C TRP A 84 -50.87 15.36 -4.05
N ALA A 85 -51.05 16.27 -3.10
CA ALA A 85 -51.74 17.53 -3.25
C ALA A 85 -51.42 18.18 -4.60
N SER A 86 -52.39 18.13 -5.52
CA SER A 86 -52.35 18.89 -6.77
C SER A 86 -52.69 20.33 -6.44
N GLY A 87 -51.71 21.00 -5.83
CA GLY A 87 -51.74 22.39 -5.41
C GLY A 87 -50.33 22.93 -5.24
N ASP A 88 -49.36 22.45 -6.04
CA ASP A 88 -48.01 23.01 -6.05
C ASP A 88 -48.05 24.36 -6.80
N SER A 89 -48.24 25.43 -6.03
CA SER A 89 -48.10 26.78 -6.55
C SER A 89 -46.69 26.95 -7.13
N LEU A 90 -46.53 27.75 -8.20
CA LEU A 90 -45.21 28.05 -8.76
C LEU A 90 -44.22 28.60 -7.71
N GLN A 91 -44.72 29.17 -6.61
CA GLN A 91 -43.92 29.59 -5.45
C GLN A 91 -43.38 28.41 -4.65
N SER A 92 -44.19 27.40 -4.34
CA SER A 92 -43.77 26.18 -3.63
C SER A 92 -42.64 25.46 -4.40
N ARG A 93 -42.81 25.27 -5.71
CA ARG A 93 -41.76 24.73 -6.59
C ARG A 93 -40.46 25.53 -6.58
N ARG A 94 -40.55 26.87 -6.53
CA ARG A 94 -39.37 27.75 -6.46
C ARG A 94 -38.62 27.56 -5.15
N LEU A 95 -39.34 27.55 -4.03
CA LEU A 95 -38.76 27.34 -2.70
C LEU A 95 -38.07 25.98 -2.61
N HIS A 96 -38.73 24.90 -3.05
CA HIS A 96 -38.14 23.56 -3.06
C HIS A 96 -36.87 23.49 -3.91
N ARG A 97 -36.86 24.12 -5.09
CA ARG A 97 -35.67 24.17 -5.94
C ARG A 97 -34.53 24.93 -5.27
N ASP A 98 -34.84 26.03 -4.58
CA ASP A 98 -33.83 26.84 -3.90
C ASP A 98 -33.28 26.14 -2.65
N GLU A 99 -34.10 25.36 -1.94
CA GLU A 99 -33.67 24.46 -0.86
C GLU A 99 -32.76 23.35 -1.39
N LEU A 100 -33.13 22.70 -2.50
CA LEU A 100 -32.31 21.67 -3.15
C LEU A 100 -30.94 22.21 -3.56
N LYS A 101 -30.90 23.43 -4.12
CA LYS A 101 -29.65 24.11 -4.48
C LYS A 101 -28.75 24.35 -3.27
N LYS A 102 -29.31 24.83 -2.15
CA LYS A 102 -28.52 25.04 -0.91
C LYS A 102 -27.90 23.73 -0.43
N VAL A 103 -28.67 22.64 -0.48
CA VAL A 103 -28.18 21.30 -0.11
C VAL A 103 -27.08 20.86 -1.07
N GLU A 104 -27.29 20.99 -2.38
CA GLU A 104 -26.30 20.66 -3.41
C GLU A 104 -24.99 21.45 -3.21
N ASP A 105 -25.07 22.75 -2.93
CA ASP A 105 -23.91 23.61 -2.71
C ASP A 105 -23.13 23.19 -1.45
N VAL A 106 -23.83 22.85 -0.36
CA VAL A 106 -23.19 22.34 0.86
C VAL A 106 -22.47 21.01 0.61
N TRP A 107 -23.09 20.07 -0.10
CA TRP A 107 -22.45 18.80 -0.43
C TRP A 107 -21.27 18.97 -1.38
N ARG A 108 -21.39 19.87 -2.36
CA ARG A 108 -20.29 20.19 -3.28
C ARG A 108 -19.08 20.72 -2.53
N GLU A 109 -19.29 21.64 -1.58
CA GLU A 109 -18.19 22.21 -0.82
C GLU A 109 -17.51 21.17 0.08
N ARG A 110 -18.31 20.30 0.71
CA ARG A 110 -17.77 19.17 1.47
C ARG A 110 -16.97 18.20 0.61
N LEU A 111 -17.45 17.86 -0.59
CA LEU A 111 -16.72 16.99 -1.50
C LEU A 111 -15.37 17.58 -1.88
N LYS A 112 -15.30 18.89 -2.15
CA LYS A 112 -14.03 19.57 -2.43
C LYS A 112 -13.08 19.49 -1.23
N GLU A 113 -13.58 19.69 -0.02
CA GLU A 113 -12.74 19.64 1.18
C GLU A 113 -12.20 18.24 1.45
N VAL A 114 -13.03 17.20 1.30
CA VAL A 114 -12.59 15.80 1.41
C VAL A 114 -11.54 15.48 0.34
N GLU A 115 -11.77 15.90 -0.90
CA GLU A 115 -10.82 15.70 -2.00
C GLU A 115 -9.47 16.38 -1.70
N ARG A 116 -9.51 17.63 -1.21
CA ARG A 116 -8.30 18.38 -0.79
C ARG A 116 -7.53 17.64 0.30
N GLN A 117 -8.22 17.21 1.36
CA GLN A 117 -7.60 16.47 2.46
C GLN A 117 -6.99 15.15 1.99
N ASN A 118 -7.69 14.43 1.11
CA ASN A 118 -7.20 13.18 0.56
C ASN A 118 -5.92 13.39 -0.27
N GLN A 119 -5.90 14.42 -1.11
CA GLN A 119 -4.71 14.79 -1.87
C GLN A 119 -3.52 15.14 -0.98
N GLU A 120 -3.74 15.88 0.12
CA GLU A 120 -2.69 16.21 1.09
C GLU A 120 -2.15 14.97 1.81
N LEU A 121 -3.04 14.05 2.18
CA LEU A 121 -2.65 12.79 2.80
C LEU A 121 -1.84 11.90 1.85
N TYR A 122 -2.23 11.80 0.58
CA TYR A 122 -1.45 11.07 -0.43
C TYR A 122 -0.08 11.68 -0.64
N LYS A 123 0.03 13.01 -0.72
CA LYS A 123 1.31 13.70 -0.82
C LYS A 123 2.19 13.40 0.39
N LEU A 124 1.66 13.60 1.60
CA LEU A 124 2.41 13.33 2.84
C LEU A 124 2.85 11.86 2.96
N ALA A 125 1.99 10.92 2.58
CA ALA A 125 2.32 9.50 2.59
C ALA A 125 3.44 9.17 1.59
N THR A 126 3.36 9.74 0.39
CA THR A 126 4.37 9.59 -0.66
C THR A 126 5.71 10.18 -0.22
N ASP A 127 5.71 11.39 0.35
CA ASP A 127 6.89 12.08 0.84
C ASP A 127 7.57 11.30 1.98
N LYS A 128 6.77 10.77 2.93
CA LYS A 128 7.29 9.93 4.02
C LYS A 128 7.88 8.63 3.51
N PHE A 129 7.25 7.99 2.54
CA PHE A 129 7.76 6.76 1.93
C PHE A 129 9.07 7.04 1.18
N ALA A 130 9.10 8.07 0.33
CA ALA A 130 10.30 8.48 -0.39
C ALA A 130 11.44 8.84 0.57
N GLY A 131 11.13 9.51 1.68
CA GLY A 131 12.10 9.79 2.75
C GLY A 131 12.64 8.52 3.43
N ALA A 132 11.77 7.53 3.70
CA ALA A 132 12.19 6.25 4.27
C ALA A 132 13.06 5.44 3.29
N VAL A 133 12.72 5.43 2.01
CA VAL A 133 13.54 4.82 0.95
C VAL A 133 14.91 5.46 0.92
N LYS A 134 15.01 6.80 0.89
CA LYS A 134 16.30 7.50 0.93
C LYS A 134 17.14 7.14 2.15
N GLN A 135 16.54 7.06 3.34
CA GLN A 135 17.27 6.66 4.55
C GLN A 135 17.82 5.24 4.48
N VAL A 136 17.09 4.33 3.84
CA VAL A 136 17.55 2.96 3.59
C VAL A 136 18.65 2.97 2.53
N GLU A 137 18.46 3.69 1.43
CA GLU A 137 19.48 3.84 0.38
C GLU A 137 20.78 4.41 0.97
N ASP A 138 20.74 5.46 1.77
CA ASP A 138 21.93 6.06 2.38
C ASP A 138 22.66 5.09 3.31
N LYS A 139 21.93 4.30 4.10
CA LYS A 139 22.53 3.32 5.02
C LYS A 139 23.13 2.12 4.31
N TYR A 140 22.41 1.57 3.33
CA TYR A 140 22.75 0.27 2.75
C TYR A 140 23.50 0.37 1.41
N THR A 141 23.33 1.46 0.65
CA THR A 141 24.12 1.71 -0.57
C THR A 141 25.53 2.18 -0.23
N GLN A 142 25.71 2.90 0.89
CA GLN A 142 27.03 3.29 1.38
C GLN A 142 27.76 2.16 2.13
N GLN A 143 27.08 1.08 2.52
CA GLN A 143 27.71 -0.19 2.89
C GLN A 143 28.29 -0.88 1.65
N LYS A 144 29.25 -0.18 1.05
CA LYS A 144 30.35 -0.61 0.19
C LYS A 144 30.19 -1.99 -0.43
N CYS A 145 29.68 -2.03 -1.67
CA CYS A 145 30.14 -3.01 -2.66
C CYS A 145 31.60 -2.71 -3.07
N VAL A 146 32.51 -2.58 -2.10
CA VAL A 146 33.95 -2.57 -2.36
C VAL A 146 34.35 -4.04 -2.46
N PRO A 147 34.99 -4.47 -3.56
CA PRO A 147 35.40 -5.86 -3.72
C PRO A 147 36.38 -6.20 -2.59
N VAL A 148 35.90 -7.00 -1.64
CA VAL A 148 36.72 -7.44 -0.52
C VAL A 148 37.66 -8.54 -1.02
N CYS A 149 38.94 -8.47 -0.64
CA CYS A 149 39.97 -9.43 -1.04
C CYS A 149 40.34 -9.41 -2.55
N GLU A 150 40.11 -8.30 -3.26
CA GLU A 150 40.40 -8.17 -4.70
C GLU A 150 41.85 -8.57 -5.06
N GLU A 151 42.82 -8.14 -4.27
CA GLU A 151 44.24 -8.47 -4.47
C GLU A 151 44.50 -9.99 -4.40
N HIS A 152 43.87 -10.67 -3.44
CA HIS A 152 44.02 -12.12 -3.28
C HIS A 152 43.32 -12.87 -4.41
N GLN A 153 42.15 -12.39 -4.83
CA GLN A 153 41.41 -12.93 -5.97
C GLN A 153 42.26 -12.87 -7.25
N GLN A 154 42.92 -11.73 -7.50
CA GLN A 154 43.75 -11.55 -8.69
C GLN A 154 44.97 -12.49 -8.69
N LYS A 155 45.64 -12.66 -7.55
CA LYS A 155 46.77 -13.61 -7.40
C LYS A 155 46.36 -15.06 -7.66
N VAL A 156 45.17 -15.47 -7.19
CA VAL A 156 44.63 -16.82 -7.45
C VAL A 156 44.36 -17.01 -8.95
N MET A 157 43.70 -16.04 -9.58
CA MET A 157 43.38 -16.09 -11.01
C MET A 157 44.63 -16.15 -11.88
N GLU A 158 45.65 -15.34 -11.58
CA GLU A 158 46.93 -15.37 -12.27
C GLU A 158 47.66 -16.72 -12.12
N CYS A 159 47.59 -17.34 -10.94
CA CYS A 159 48.21 -18.63 -10.71
C CYS A 159 47.53 -19.76 -11.51
N TYR A 160 46.20 -19.78 -11.54
CA TYR A 160 45.47 -20.76 -12.34
C TYR A 160 45.67 -20.57 -13.84
N ALA A 161 45.76 -19.32 -14.31
CA ALA A 161 46.09 -19.04 -15.70
C ALA A 161 47.45 -19.64 -16.12
N LYS A 162 48.44 -19.60 -15.21
CA LYS A 162 49.78 -20.17 -15.41
C LYS A 162 49.86 -21.69 -15.20
N ASN A 163 48.99 -22.28 -14.36
CA ASN A 163 49.05 -23.68 -13.94
C ASN A 163 47.78 -24.48 -14.30
N GLN A 164 47.29 -24.36 -15.54
CA GLN A 164 46.01 -24.95 -15.96
C GLN A 164 45.91 -26.47 -15.77
N ARG A 165 47.02 -27.21 -15.95
CA ARG A 165 47.08 -28.67 -15.78
C ARG A 165 47.47 -29.12 -14.37
N ALA A 166 47.87 -28.19 -13.50
CA ALA A 166 48.34 -28.48 -12.14
C ALA A 166 47.83 -27.41 -11.13
N PRO A 167 46.50 -27.26 -10.98
CA PRO A 167 45.90 -26.20 -10.16
C PRO A 167 46.25 -26.31 -8.66
N LEU A 168 46.64 -27.50 -8.19
CA LEU A 168 47.05 -27.72 -6.79
C LEU A 168 48.31 -26.91 -6.38
N ASN A 169 49.12 -26.48 -7.35
CA ASN A 169 50.26 -25.59 -7.10
C ASN A 169 49.82 -24.20 -6.57
N CYS A 170 48.56 -23.82 -6.78
CA CYS A 170 47.99 -22.55 -6.33
C CYS A 170 47.31 -22.64 -4.95
N SER A 171 47.34 -23.80 -4.29
CA SER A 171 46.66 -24.07 -3.01
C SER A 171 46.95 -23.02 -1.94
N LYS A 172 48.21 -22.60 -1.78
CA LYS A 172 48.61 -21.56 -0.82
C LYS A 172 47.97 -20.19 -1.08
N LEU A 173 47.78 -19.82 -2.35
CA LEU A 173 47.14 -18.56 -2.73
C LEU A 173 45.62 -18.61 -2.49
N VAL A 174 45.00 -19.76 -2.75
CA VAL A 174 43.58 -20.02 -2.49
C VAL A 174 43.29 -19.99 -0.99
N GLU A 175 44.18 -20.56 -0.17
CA GLU A 175 44.07 -20.53 1.28
C GLU A 175 44.12 -19.10 1.82
N ALA A 176 45.05 -18.28 1.31
CA ALA A 176 45.13 -16.86 1.67
C ALA A 176 43.88 -16.06 1.26
N PHE A 177 43.35 -16.29 0.05
CA PHE A 177 42.09 -15.71 -0.40
C PHE A 177 40.92 -16.11 0.52
N THR A 178 40.81 -17.40 0.83
CA THR A 178 39.76 -17.96 1.66
C THR A 178 39.80 -17.38 3.07
N LYS A 179 41.00 -17.23 3.65
CA LYS A 179 41.20 -16.57 4.96
C LYS A 179 40.69 -15.13 4.95
N CYS A 180 41.05 -14.35 3.94
CA CYS A 180 40.59 -12.97 3.79
C CYS A 180 39.05 -12.89 3.69
N VAL A 181 38.41 -13.78 2.91
CA VAL A 181 36.94 -13.83 2.80
C VAL A 181 36.28 -14.17 4.14
N HIS A 182 36.87 -15.10 4.89
CA HIS A 182 36.36 -15.47 6.22
C HIS A 182 36.48 -14.32 7.23
N GLU A 183 37.58 -13.57 7.21
CA GLU A 183 37.76 -12.39 8.07
C GLU A 183 36.76 -11.30 7.70
N ALA A 184 36.62 -10.98 6.41
CA ALA A 184 35.63 -10.02 5.93
C ALA A 184 34.19 -10.38 6.30
N ARG A 185 33.82 -11.67 6.20
CA ARG A 185 32.50 -12.15 6.61
C ARG A 185 32.27 -11.95 8.11
N LYS A 186 33.29 -12.15 8.95
CA LYS A 186 33.20 -11.90 10.40
C LYS A 186 32.96 -10.42 10.68
N ASP A 187 33.65 -9.52 9.98
CA ASP A 187 33.50 -8.08 10.16
C ASP A 187 32.10 -7.57 9.77
N ILE A 188 31.47 -8.17 8.74
CA ILE A 188 30.10 -7.83 8.32
C ILE A 188 29.06 -8.31 9.34
N ILE A 189 29.27 -9.47 9.98
CA ILE A 189 28.31 -10.05 10.94
C ILE A 189 28.44 -9.41 12.33
N ALA A 190 29.60 -8.84 12.66
CA ALA A 190 29.88 -8.23 13.95
C ALA A 190 29.32 -6.79 14.11
N HIS A 191 28.75 -6.22 13.05
CA HIS A 191 28.14 -4.88 13.01
C HIS A 191 26.64 -4.95 12.70
#